data_AF-A0A4R3Q3I4-F1
#
_entry.id   AF-A0A4R3Q3I4-F1
#
_cell.length_a   1.000
_cell.length_b   1.000
_cell.length_c   1.000
_cell.angle_alpha   90.00
_cell.angle_beta   90.00
_cell.angle_gamma   90.00
#
_symmetry.space_group_name_H-M   'P 1'
#
loop_
_entity.id
_entity.type
_entity.pdbx_description
1 polymer ?
#
loop_
_entity_poly.entity_id
_entity_poly.type
_entity_poly.pdbx_seq_one_letter_code
_entity_poly.pdbx_strand_id
1 'polypeptide(L)' 'MSHVREWSRIEAERRIPEVLDGAKAGNLQMIRDVDGSFEVRFIALSEREPAGKLLARGGPDEE' A
#
# COMPACT_ATOMS: atom_id res chain seq x y z
N MET A 1 -10.26 -2.04 12.28
CA MET A 1 -10.06 -0.60 12.57
C MET A 1 -9.18 -0.06 11.46
N SER A 2 -9.70 0.81 10.59
CA SER A 2 -8.92 1.38 9.48
C SER A 2 -7.91 2.37 10.07
N HIS A 3 -6.65 1.98 10.16
CA HIS A 3 -5.59 2.86 10.65
C HIS A 3 -5.30 3.90 9.56
N VAL A 4 -5.74 5.14 9.79
CA VAL A 4 -5.40 6.29 8.96
C VAL A 4 -4.10 6.87 9.49
N ARG A 5 -3.08 6.96 8.64
CA ARG A 5 -1.80 7.57 8.99
C ARG A 5 -1.70 8.94 8.33
N GLU A 6 -1.56 9.97 9.15
CA GLU A 6 -1.53 11.35 8.70
C GLU A 6 -0.09 11.84 8.54
N TRP A 7 0.15 12.59 7.47
CA TRP A 7 1.44 13.12 7.08
C TRP A 7 1.31 14.60 6.74
N SER A 8 2.33 15.40 7.08
CA SER A 8 2.47 16.74 6.52
C SER A 8 3.02 16.64 5.09
N ARG A 9 2.68 17.58 4.19
CA ARG A 9 3.21 17.60 2.80
C ARG A 9 4.73 17.38 2.73
N ILE A 10 5.49 18.14 3.52
CA ILE A 10 6.96 18.08 3.56
C ILE A 10 7.46 16.70 4.01
N GLU A 11 6.76 16.08 4.96
CA GLU A 11 7.12 14.75 5.47
C GLU A 11 6.79 13.66 4.44
N ALA A 12 5.62 13.75 3.82
CA ALA A 12 5.20 12.84 2.77
C ALA A 12 6.13 12.94 1.55
N GLU A 13 6.54 14.14 1.15
CA GLU A 13 7.47 14.37 0.04
C GLU A 13 8.87 13.81 0.33
N ARG A 14 9.35 13.92 1.58
CA ARG A 14 10.63 13.33 1.99
C ARG A 14 10.57 11.81 2.16
N ARG A 15 9.40 11.28 2.52
CA ARG A 15 9.19 9.86 2.85
C ARG A 15 8.13 9.22 1.95
N ILE A 16 8.11 9.63 0.68
CA ILE A 16 7.28 9.02 -0.37
C ILE A 16 7.32 7.49 -0.33
N PRO A 17 8.48 6.82 -0.21
CA PRO A 17 8.50 5.36 -0.14
C PRO A 17 7.71 4.80 1.05
N GLU A 18 7.75 5.44 2.22
CA GLU A 18 7.03 4.97 3.42
C GLU A 18 5.52 5.21 3.32
N VAL A 19 5.12 6.33 2.70
CA VAL A 19 3.72 6.61 2.39
C VAL A 19 3.17 5.56 1.43
N LEU A 20 3.89 5.26 0.34
CA LEU A 20 3.46 4.26 -0.62
C LEU A 20 3.44 2.85 -0.01
N ASP A 21 4.41 2.50 0.84
CA ASP A 21 4.44 1.20 1.51
C ASP A 21 3.28 1.06 2.50
N GLY A 22 2.98 2.10 3.27
CA GLY A 22 1.81 2.16 4.15
C GLY A 22 0.48 2.02 3.38
N ALA A 23 0.37 2.69 2.24
CA ALA A 23 -0.79 2.57 1.34
C ALA A 23 -0.91 1.13 0.78
N LYS A 24 0.22 0.51 0.41
CA LYS A 24 0.29 -0.86 -0.09
C LYS A 24 -0.03 -1.92 0.97
N ALA A 25 0.28 -1.63 2.24
CA ALA A 25 -0.13 -2.44 3.39
C ALA A 25 -1.65 -2.36 3.69
N GLY A 26 -2.41 -1.58 2.91
CA GLY A 26 -3.85 -1.42 3.09
C GLY A 26 -4.26 -0.33 4.08
N ASN A 27 -3.30 0.47 4.57
CA ASN A 27 -3.58 1.60 5.46
C ASN A 27 -3.76 2.89 4.65
N LEU A 28 -4.84 3.62 4.91
CA LEU A 28 -5.08 4.91 4.28
C LEU A 28 -3.99 5.90 4.73
N GLN A 29 -3.19 6.43 3.79
CA GLN A 29 -2.28 7.51 4.11
C GLN A 29 -2.93 8.84 3.71
N MET A 30 -3.05 9.75 4.66
CA MET A 30 -3.60 11.07 4.43
C MET A 30 -2.48 12.10 4.51
N ILE A 31 -2.27 12.87 3.45
CA ILE A 31 -1.26 13.94 3.41
C ILE A 31 -2.00 15.26 3.55
N ARG A 32 -1.80 15.99 4.65
CA ARG A 32 -2.33 17.34 4.84
C ARG A 32 -1.42 18.36 4.15
N ASP A 33 -2.06 19.20 3.36
CA ASP A 33 -1.49 20.34 2.67
C ASP A 33 -2.16 21.64 3.16
N VAL A 34 -1.64 22.80 2.76
CA VAL A 34 -2.15 24.11 3.23
C VAL A 34 -3.59 24.35 2.78
N ASP A 35 -3.93 23.84 1.59
CA ASP A 35 -5.24 24.08 0.94
C ASP A 35 -6.15 22.84 0.97
N GLY A 36 -5.72 21.71 1.53
CA GLY A 36 -6.51 20.49 1.53
C GLY A 36 -5.76 19.26 2.00
N SER A 37 -6.32 18.08 1.70
CA SER A 37 -5.71 16.79 2.08
C SER A 37 -5.73 15.82 0.90
N PHE A 38 -4.64 15.12 0.68
CA PHE A 38 -4.55 14.02 -0.27
C PHE A 38 -4.79 12.69 0.44
N GLU A 39 -5.60 11.83 -0.17
CA GLU A 39 -5.76 10.45 0.26
C GLU A 39 -5.00 9.51 -0.68
N VAL A 40 -3.99 8.82 -0.14
CA VAL A 40 -3.20 7.84 -0.89
C VAL A 40 -3.69 6.44 -0.53
N ARG A 41 -4.18 5.73 -1.55
CA ARG A 41 -4.63 4.34 -1.47
C ARG A 41 -3.95 3.54 -2.56
N PHE A 42 -3.48 2.34 -2.20
CA PHE A 42 -2.96 1.41 -3.19
C PHE A 42 -4.11 0.57 -3.74
N ILE A 43 -4.32 0.64 -5.05
CA ILE A 43 -5.30 -0.18 -5.77
C ILE A 43 -4.52 -1.17 -6.62
N ALA A 44 -4.52 -2.46 -6.23
CA ALA A 44 -3.85 -3.49 -7.00
C ALA A 44 -4.63 -3.76 -8.30
N LEU A 45 -3.99 -3.60 -9.46
CA LEU A 45 -4.59 -3.86 -10.78
C LEU A 45 -4.90 -5.33 -11.05
N SER A 46 -4.32 -6.23 -10.26
CA SER A 46 -4.70 -7.63 -10.21
C SER A 46 -4.47 -8.08 -8.79
N GLU A 47 -5.36 -8.91 -8.26
CA GLU A 47 -5.07 -9.77 -7.13
C GLU A 47 -3.89 -10.64 -7.55
N ARG A 48 -2.65 -10.13 -7.44
CA ARG A 48 -1.49 -11.01 -7.40
C ARG A 48 -1.78 -11.87 -6.19
N GLU A 49 -2.23 -13.08 -6.47
CA GLU A 49 -2.40 -14.14 -5.49
C GLU A 49 -1.22 -14.01 -4.53
N PRO A 50 -1.48 -13.86 -3.22
CA PRO A 50 -0.40 -13.66 -2.27
C PRO A 50 0.66 -14.72 -2.55
N ALA A 51 1.94 -14.35 -2.58
CA ALA A 51 3.01 -15.29 -2.94
C ALA A 51 2.94 -16.61 -2.11
N GLY A 52 2.31 -16.58 -0.93
CA GLY A 52 1.95 -17.77 -0.15
C GLY A 52 1.00 -18.77 -0.84
N LYS A 53 0.12 -18.35 -1.75
CA LYS A 53 -0.74 -19.22 -2.58
C LYS A 53 0.04 -19.86 -3.74
N LEU A 54 1.01 -19.13 -4.31
CA LEU A 54 1.92 -19.66 -5.33
C LEU A 54 2.93 -20.66 -4.74
N LEU A 55 3.43 -20.40 -3.53
CA LEU A 55 4.29 -21.34 -2.79
C LEU A 55 3.50 -22.55 -2.22
N ALA A 56 2.20 -22.40 -1.98
CA ALA A 56 1.30 -23.50 -1.59
C ALA A 56 0.85 -24.37 -2.77
N ARG A 57 1.08 -23.96 -4.03
CA ARG A 57 1.14 -24.86 -5.18
C ARG A 57 2.48 -25.60 -5.18
N GLY A 58 2.80 -26.25 -4.08
CA GLY A 58 3.87 -27.24 -4.01
C GLY A 58 3.36 -28.53 -4.64
N GLY A 59 3.71 -28.75 -5.90
CA GLY A 59 3.52 -30.02 -6.58
C GLY A 59 4.21 -29.97 -7.94
N PRO A 60 4.96 -31.01 -8.36
CA PRO A 60 5.54 -31.05 -9.70
C PRO A 60 4.42 -30.90 -10.74
N ASP A 61 4.63 -30.06 -11.76
CA ASP A 61 3.84 -30.12 -12.98
C ASP A 61 4.01 -31.53 -13.57
N GLU A 62 3.01 -32.38 -13.39
CA GLU A 62 2.89 -33.64 -14.13
C GLU A 62 2.50 -33.30 -15.59
N GLU A 63 3.49 -33.53 -16.46
CA GLU A 63 3.47 -33.77 -17.91
C GLU A 63 3.00 -32.65 -18.88
#